data_AF-A0A954NC41-F1
#
_entry.id   AF-A0A954NC41-F1
#
_cell.length_a   1.000
_cell.length_b   1.000
_cell.length_c   1.000
_cell.angle_alpha   90.00
_cell.angle_beta   90.00
_cell.angle_gamma   90.00
#
_symmetry.space_group_name_H-M   'P 1'
#
loop_
_entity.id
_entity.type
_entity.pdbx_description
1 polymer ?
#
loop_
_entity_poly.entity_id
_entity_poly.type
_entity_poly.pdbx_seq_one_letter_code
_entity_poly.pdbx_strand_id
1 'polypeptide(L)'
;MNRLLLGHRLAIVALLTTYSSTWCVADDLPLTLRYQEATDGEAFRQLARQETWRSEQTALIVCDVWDLHHSPNAVARVGELGPRLNEVVAEARRRGVTIIHAPSDCMAAYQDHPARERARQAPAAAVVPEDIESWCSRIQSEEGVEYPLDQSDGGSDDTPEAQADWNAKLKAMGRKTGSPWQAESDLIKIDEDCDFISDRGNEIWNILADRGIDNVILTGVHTNMCVLGRPFGLRQMARAGKNVVLMRDMTDTMYNPQRWPYVSHFAGTDLIVDHIERHVCPTISSDQLIGGEPFRFAGDTRPRVAPDEAENAVAYRTHWAPLDVPGSWADAAADEVRTNPAAGWYRCAVRVPDSWLSASAPALDCLADDAVTGVWCNGVPAESLGNGDYAIPSDAVLPDEVNLVVVRVASQGLTRAPVFSCGDHQLELSGRWQFRVGDDESWRNIPLPARFGASTDIVFEP
;
A
#
# COMPACT_ATOMS: atom_id res chain seq x y z
N MET A 1 22.07 -91.30 -43.05
CA MET A 1 22.16 -89.92 -43.58
C MET A 1 21.06 -89.08 -42.96
N ASN A 2 21.37 -87.82 -42.63
CA ASN A 2 20.51 -86.74 -42.10
C ASN A 2 20.16 -86.79 -40.60
N ARG A 3 20.26 -85.71 -39.82
CA ARG A 3 20.96 -84.40 -39.92
C ARG A 3 20.83 -83.78 -38.51
N LEU A 4 21.90 -83.13 -38.03
CA LEU A 4 21.90 -82.29 -36.83
C LEU A 4 20.81 -81.20 -36.90
N LEU A 5 20.14 -80.91 -35.79
CA LEU A 5 19.46 -79.63 -35.57
C LEU A 5 19.93 -79.04 -34.23
N LEU A 6 20.75 -78.00 -34.37
CA LEU A 6 21.33 -77.18 -33.32
C LEU A 6 20.34 -76.06 -32.97
N GLY A 7 19.66 -76.16 -31.83
CA GLY A 7 18.76 -75.11 -31.34
C GLY A 7 19.54 -73.91 -30.82
N HIS A 8 19.47 -72.78 -31.52
CA HIS A 8 19.98 -71.49 -31.06
C HIS A 8 19.00 -70.91 -30.03
N ARG A 9 19.43 -70.76 -28.78
CA ARG A 9 18.74 -69.93 -27.78
C ARG A 9 19.27 -68.50 -27.90
N LEU A 10 18.47 -67.58 -28.45
CA LEU A 10 18.70 -66.15 -28.34
C LEU A 10 18.46 -65.74 -26.87
N ALA A 11 19.51 -65.27 -26.19
CA ALA A 11 19.38 -64.58 -24.92
C ALA A 11 19.12 -63.09 -25.21
N ILE A 12 17.89 -62.63 -24.98
CA ILE A 12 17.56 -61.20 -24.99
C ILE A 12 17.99 -60.66 -23.63
N VAL A 13 19.09 -59.92 -23.61
CA VAL A 13 19.51 -59.11 -22.45
C VAL A 13 18.71 -57.81 -22.52
N ALA A 14 17.67 -57.69 -21.69
CA ALA A 14 16.97 -56.43 -21.49
C ALA A 14 17.86 -55.52 -20.63
N LEU A 15 18.47 -54.50 -21.24
CA LEU A 15 19.08 -53.39 -20.51
C LEU A 15 17.94 -52.57 -19.88
N LEU A 16 17.73 -52.75 -18.58
CA LEU A 16 16.93 -51.84 -17.77
C LEU A 16 17.75 -50.55 -17.57
N THR A 17 17.51 -49.55 -18.40
CA THR A 17 17.95 -48.18 -18.14
C THR A 17 17.14 -47.64 -16.96
N THR A 18 17.67 -47.75 -15.76
CA THR A 18 17.18 -47.01 -14.60
C THR A 18 17.41 -45.53 -14.86
N TYR A 19 16.37 -44.83 -15.32
CA TYR A 19 16.32 -43.38 -15.17
C TYR A 19 16.21 -43.11 -13.68
N SER A 20 17.35 -42.84 -13.05
CA SER A 20 17.35 -42.15 -11.76
C SER A 20 16.83 -40.74 -12.03
N SER A 21 15.51 -40.56 -11.91
CA SER A 21 14.94 -39.25 -11.72
C SER A 21 15.53 -38.74 -10.40
N THR A 22 16.61 -37.97 -10.47
CA THR A 22 16.97 -37.05 -9.40
C THR A 22 15.80 -36.08 -9.30
N TRP A 23 14.83 -36.41 -8.46
CA TRP A 23 13.94 -35.43 -7.88
C TRP A 23 14.87 -34.43 -7.21
N CYS A 24 15.02 -33.26 -7.82
CA CYS A 24 15.58 -32.12 -7.12
C CYS A 24 14.57 -31.86 -6.01
N VAL A 25 14.88 -32.29 -4.79
CA VAL A 25 14.08 -31.91 -3.63
C VAL A 25 14.23 -30.40 -3.57
N ALA A 26 13.14 -29.67 -3.80
CA ALA A 26 13.09 -28.24 -3.62
C ALA A 26 13.66 -27.93 -2.22
N ASP A 27 14.70 -27.10 -2.13
CA ASP A 27 15.29 -26.75 -0.85
C ASP A 27 14.25 -25.95 -0.07
N ASP A 28 13.77 -26.46 1.07
CA ASP A 28 12.88 -25.72 1.97
C ASP A 28 13.52 -24.39 2.40
N LEU A 29 12.69 -23.41 2.79
CA LEU A 29 13.10 -22.09 3.20
C LEU A 29 13.16 -22.01 4.74
N PRO A 30 14.34 -22.11 5.37
CA PRO A 30 14.49 -21.76 6.78
C PRO A 30 14.40 -20.24 6.92
N LEU A 31 13.41 -19.76 7.67
CA LEU A 31 13.11 -18.34 7.82
C LEU A 31 13.04 -17.93 9.28
N THR A 32 13.59 -16.75 9.57
CA THR A 32 13.39 -16.02 10.82
C THR A 32 12.38 -14.91 10.58
N LEU A 33 11.15 -15.15 11.03
CA LEU A 33 10.05 -14.19 10.92
C LEU A 33 10.11 -13.20 12.08
N ARG A 34 10.16 -11.91 11.76
CA ARG A 34 10.17 -10.79 12.71
C ARG A 34 8.75 -10.22 12.85
N TYR A 35 8.30 -9.95 14.06
CA TYR A 35 6.97 -9.42 14.35
C TYR A 35 6.98 -8.61 15.65
N GLN A 36 5.90 -7.91 15.96
CA GLN A 36 5.79 -7.11 17.18
C GLN A 36 4.54 -7.48 17.97
N GLU A 37 4.67 -7.53 19.30
CA GLU A 37 3.56 -7.76 20.23
C GLU A 37 3.47 -6.60 21.22
N ALA A 38 2.24 -6.28 21.63
CA ALA A 38 1.99 -5.32 22.69
C ALA A 38 2.57 -5.81 24.03
N THR A 39 3.10 -4.89 24.80
CA THR A 39 3.58 -5.09 26.17
C THR A 39 2.66 -4.38 27.17
N ASP A 40 2.83 -4.65 28.45
CA ASP A 40 2.10 -3.94 29.50
C ASP A 40 2.45 -2.42 29.43
N GLY A 41 1.47 -1.58 29.11
CA GLY A 41 1.62 -0.11 29.07
C GLY A 41 1.82 0.53 27.70
N GLU A 42 1.08 0.07 26.67
CA GLU A 42 1.00 0.66 25.30
C GLU A 42 2.29 0.58 24.45
N ALA A 43 3.40 0.07 24.97
CA ALA A 43 4.63 -0.16 24.21
C ALA A 43 4.60 -1.49 23.43
N PHE A 44 5.38 -1.59 22.34
CA PHE A 44 5.53 -2.82 21.55
C PHE A 44 6.93 -3.42 21.68
N ARG A 45 7.03 -4.75 21.64
CA ARG A 45 8.29 -5.48 21.65
C ARG A 45 8.47 -6.25 20.35
N GLN A 46 9.62 -6.05 19.71
CA GLN A 46 10.04 -6.86 18.56
C GLN A 46 10.46 -8.26 19.00
N LEU A 47 9.88 -9.26 18.35
CA LEU A 47 10.12 -10.68 18.56
C LEU A 47 10.50 -11.34 17.24
N ALA A 48 11.04 -12.55 17.34
CA ALA A 48 11.35 -13.37 16.17
C ALA A 48 11.04 -14.83 16.44
N ARG A 49 10.58 -15.55 15.42
CA ARG A 49 10.38 -17.00 15.46
C ARG A 49 10.95 -17.67 14.23
N GLN A 50 11.40 -18.90 14.41
CA GLN A 50 11.95 -19.73 13.33
C GLN A 50 10.83 -20.54 12.68
N GLU A 51 10.77 -20.53 11.36
CA GLU A 51 9.88 -21.36 10.56
C GLU A 51 10.66 -22.03 9.42
N THR A 52 10.11 -23.10 8.86
CA THR A 52 10.65 -23.74 7.66
C THR A 52 9.50 -23.93 6.68
N TRP A 53 9.51 -23.14 5.60
CA TRP A 53 8.47 -23.16 4.60
C TRP A 53 8.86 -24.06 3.44
N ARG A 54 7.93 -24.89 2.98
CA ARG A 54 8.15 -25.70 1.79
C ARG A 54 8.13 -24.82 0.55
N SER A 55 9.21 -24.84 -0.23
CA SER A 55 9.35 -23.97 -1.41
C SER A 55 8.23 -24.18 -2.43
N GLU A 56 7.84 -25.43 -2.67
CA GLU A 56 6.73 -25.80 -3.58
C GLU A 56 5.37 -25.24 -3.14
N GLN A 57 5.19 -24.95 -1.84
CA GLN A 57 3.97 -24.38 -1.27
C GLN A 57 4.11 -22.88 -0.97
N THR A 58 5.10 -22.22 -1.57
CA THR A 58 5.41 -20.81 -1.34
C THR A 58 5.38 -20.03 -2.66
N ALA A 59 4.82 -18.83 -2.62
CA ALA A 59 4.96 -17.84 -3.68
C ALA A 59 5.79 -16.63 -3.24
N LEU A 60 6.53 -16.05 -4.20
CA LEU A 60 7.06 -14.69 -4.13
C LEU A 60 6.28 -13.82 -5.10
N ILE A 61 5.59 -12.80 -4.59
CA ILE A 61 4.87 -11.83 -5.41
C ILE A 61 5.67 -10.53 -5.47
N VAL A 62 6.08 -10.14 -6.67
CA VAL A 62 6.78 -8.88 -6.96
C VAL A 62 5.74 -7.82 -7.31
N CYS A 63 5.44 -6.94 -6.36
CA CYS A 63 4.40 -5.92 -6.47
C CYS A 63 4.96 -4.62 -7.08
N ASP A 64 4.43 -4.20 -8.23
CA ASP A 64 4.52 -2.82 -8.73
C ASP A 64 5.96 -2.24 -8.80
N VAL A 65 6.97 -3.09 -9.04
CA VAL A 65 8.36 -2.68 -9.33
C VAL A 65 8.45 -2.22 -10.78
N TRP A 66 7.81 -1.09 -11.08
CA TRP A 66 7.59 -0.60 -12.43
C TRP A 66 8.85 -0.04 -13.11
N ASP A 67 8.76 0.14 -14.43
CA ASP A 67 9.79 0.80 -15.25
C ASP A 67 9.99 2.28 -14.88
N LEU A 68 8.94 2.98 -14.45
CA LEU A 68 8.98 4.39 -14.06
C LEU A 68 7.95 4.72 -12.97
N HIS A 69 8.24 5.77 -12.18
CA HIS A 69 7.34 6.34 -11.17
C HIS A 69 7.14 7.84 -11.42
N HIS A 70 6.07 8.40 -10.84
CA HIS A 70 5.79 9.84 -10.91
C HIS A 70 6.84 10.67 -10.17
N SER A 71 7.59 10.05 -9.24
CA SER A 71 8.69 10.63 -8.48
C SER A 71 10.04 10.15 -9.04
N PRO A 72 10.99 11.05 -9.39
CA PRO A 72 12.34 10.65 -9.78
C PRO A 72 13.11 9.99 -8.62
N ASN A 73 12.87 10.39 -7.37
CA ASN A 73 13.47 9.73 -6.21
C ASN A 73 12.98 8.29 -6.04
N ALA A 74 11.69 8.03 -6.26
CA ALA A 74 11.16 6.66 -6.29
C ALA A 74 11.80 5.82 -7.41
N VAL A 75 11.99 6.39 -8.61
CA VAL A 75 12.71 5.70 -9.71
C VAL A 75 14.15 5.38 -9.30
N ALA A 76 14.84 6.30 -8.63
CA ALA A 76 16.20 6.06 -8.16
C ALA A 76 16.27 4.92 -7.12
N ARG A 77 15.32 4.88 -6.18
CA ARG A 77 15.25 3.81 -5.17
C ARG A 77 14.93 2.44 -5.79
N VAL A 78 13.97 2.37 -6.72
CA VAL A 78 13.72 1.15 -7.51
C VAL A 78 14.97 0.72 -8.27
N GLY A 79 15.69 1.67 -8.86
CA GLY A 79 16.96 1.43 -9.55
C GLY A 79 18.03 0.84 -8.64
N GLU A 80 18.04 1.21 -7.36
CA GLU A 80 19.00 0.74 -6.37
C GLU A 80 18.65 -0.64 -5.80
N LEU A 81 17.39 -0.89 -5.45
CA LEU A 81 16.95 -2.17 -4.89
C LEU A 81 16.78 -3.26 -5.96
N GLY A 82 16.48 -2.88 -7.21
CA GLY A 82 16.14 -3.77 -8.32
C GLY A 82 17.16 -4.90 -8.55
N PRO A 83 18.48 -4.63 -8.64
CA PRO A 83 19.48 -5.69 -8.84
C PRO A 83 19.47 -6.74 -7.72
N ARG A 84 19.33 -6.31 -6.46
CA ARG A 84 19.28 -7.21 -5.31
C ARG A 84 17.98 -8.01 -5.29
N LEU A 85 16.85 -7.37 -5.61
CA LEU A 85 15.56 -8.06 -5.73
C LEU A 85 15.59 -9.10 -6.86
N ASN A 86 16.28 -8.83 -7.97
CA ASN A 86 16.46 -9.81 -9.04
C ASN A 86 17.28 -11.04 -8.60
N GLU A 87 18.27 -10.87 -7.72
CA GLU A 87 18.97 -11.99 -7.08
C GLU A 87 18.01 -12.83 -6.20
N VAL A 88 17.15 -12.16 -5.42
CA VAL A 88 16.11 -12.83 -4.62
C VAL A 88 15.18 -13.64 -5.51
N VAL A 89 14.66 -13.04 -6.58
CA VAL A 89 13.76 -13.71 -7.54
C VAL A 89 14.45 -14.93 -8.17
N ALA A 90 15.70 -14.78 -8.59
CA ALA A 90 16.47 -15.88 -9.18
C ALA A 90 16.69 -17.04 -8.19
N GLU A 91 17.03 -16.75 -6.94
CA GLU A 91 17.25 -17.77 -5.91
C GLU A 91 15.94 -18.42 -5.46
N ALA A 92 14.88 -17.65 -5.26
CA ALA A 92 13.55 -18.17 -4.96
C ALA A 92 13.10 -19.15 -6.05
N ARG A 93 13.23 -18.75 -7.33
CA ARG A 93 12.95 -19.61 -8.48
C ARG A 93 13.81 -20.87 -8.48
N ARG A 94 15.12 -20.76 -8.21
CA ARG A 94 16.04 -21.91 -8.11
C ARG A 94 15.61 -22.92 -7.04
N ARG A 95 15.05 -22.45 -5.92
CA ARG A 95 14.54 -23.29 -4.83
C ARG A 95 13.16 -23.88 -5.08
N GLY A 96 12.49 -23.50 -6.16
CA GLY A 96 11.15 -24.00 -6.51
C GLY A 96 9.98 -23.17 -5.97
N VAL A 97 10.25 -21.95 -5.51
CA VAL A 97 9.19 -20.97 -5.15
C VAL A 97 8.48 -20.52 -6.43
N THR A 98 7.15 -20.40 -6.37
CA THR A 98 6.37 -19.85 -7.48
C THR A 98 6.55 -18.34 -7.55
N ILE A 99 7.03 -17.82 -8.68
CA ILE A 99 7.22 -16.38 -8.89
C ILE A 99 6.00 -15.79 -9.60
N ILE A 100 5.43 -14.74 -9.02
CA ILE A 100 4.30 -14.00 -9.58
C ILE A 100 4.71 -12.53 -9.69
N HIS A 101 4.77 -12.04 -10.92
CA HIS A 101 4.99 -10.63 -11.22
C HIS A 101 3.65 -9.92 -11.26
N ALA A 102 3.50 -8.86 -10.48
CA ALA A 102 2.27 -8.09 -10.40
C ALA A 102 2.52 -6.60 -10.70
N PRO A 103 2.87 -6.25 -11.95
CA PRO A 103 3.00 -4.86 -12.38
C PRO A 103 1.61 -4.28 -12.69
N SER A 104 0.95 -3.75 -11.67
CA SER A 104 -0.41 -3.22 -11.77
C SER A 104 -0.51 -2.10 -12.79
N ASP A 105 -1.65 -2.03 -13.48
CA ASP A 105 -1.94 -1.05 -14.52
C ASP A 105 -1.02 -1.16 -15.76
N CYS A 106 -0.18 -2.21 -15.84
CA CYS A 106 0.75 -2.47 -16.96
C CYS A 106 0.35 -3.68 -17.83
N MET A 107 -0.79 -4.32 -17.59
CA MET A 107 -1.16 -5.58 -18.27
C MET A 107 -1.22 -5.48 -19.80
N ALA A 108 -1.38 -4.27 -20.35
CA ALA A 108 -1.33 -4.04 -21.79
C ALA A 108 0.02 -4.45 -22.42
N ALA A 109 1.14 -4.29 -21.71
CA ALA A 109 2.46 -4.69 -22.19
C ALA A 109 2.66 -6.21 -22.26
N TYR A 110 1.82 -6.98 -21.55
CA TYR A 110 1.98 -8.42 -21.36
C TYR A 110 0.88 -9.25 -22.02
N GLN A 111 0.03 -8.65 -22.88
CA GLN A 111 -1.16 -9.32 -23.42
C GLN A 111 -0.87 -10.65 -24.12
N ASP A 112 0.29 -10.75 -24.78
CA ASP A 112 0.75 -11.93 -25.52
C ASP A 112 1.92 -12.65 -24.82
N HIS A 113 2.25 -12.27 -23.59
CA HIS A 113 3.41 -12.81 -22.86
C HIS A 113 3.09 -14.21 -22.30
N PRO A 114 3.97 -15.22 -22.45
CA PRO A 114 3.72 -16.58 -21.97
C PRO A 114 3.34 -16.67 -20.48
N ALA A 115 4.02 -15.91 -19.62
CA ALA A 115 3.70 -15.84 -18.19
C ALA A 115 2.32 -15.21 -17.89
N ARG A 116 1.83 -14.29 -18.73
CA ARG A 116 0.47 -13.72 -18.60
C ARG A 116 -0.58 -14.76 -19.02
N GLU A 117 -0.34 -15.45 -20.13
CA GLU A 117 -1.21 -16.54 -20.59
C GLU A 117 -1.29 -17.66 -19.56
N ARG A 118 -0.16 -18.01 -18.92
CA ARG A 118 -0.11 -18.97 -17.81
C ARG A 118 -1.02 -18.58 -16.66
N ALA A 119 -1.02 -17.29 -16.27
CA ALA A 119 -1.91 -16.78 -15.23
C ALA A 119 -3.40 -16.85 -15.63
N ARG A 120 -3.74 -16.55 -16.89
CA ARG A 120 -5.12 -16.68 -17.40
C ARG A 120 -5.61 -18.13 -17.46
N GLN A 121 -4.70 -19.06 -17.65
CA GLN A 121 -5.00 -20.50 -17.75
C GLN A 121 -5.05 -21.19 -16.39
N ALA A 122 -4.66 -20.52 -15.30
CA ALA A 122 -4.79 -21.07 -13.95
C ALA A 122 -6.26 -21.43 -13.67
N PRO A 123 -6.57 -22.68 -13.26
CA PRO A 123 -7.93 -23.09 -12.95
C PRO A 123 -8.56 -22.20 -11.88
N ALA A 124 -9.85 -21.91 -12.05
CA ALA A 124 -10.60 -21.18 -11.02
C ALA A 124 -10.56 -21.94 -9.69
N ALA A 125 -10.21 -21.25 -8.61
CA ALA A 125 -10.19 -21.83 -7.28
C ALA A 125 -11.62 -22.24 -6.87
N ALA A 126 -11.75 -23.39 -6.21
CA ALA A 126 -13.04 -23.87 -5.70
C ALA A 126 -13.63 -22.93 -4.62
N VAL A 127 -12.76 -22.23 -3.90
CA VAL A 127 -13.11 -21.23 -2.89
C VAL A 127 -12.32 -19.97 -3.17
N VAL A 128 -13.04 -18.86 -3.32
CA VAL A 128 -12.49 -17.53 -3.57
C VAL A 128 -12.89 -16.65 -2.37
N PRO A 129 -11.93 -15.99 -1.69
CA PRO A 129 -12.22 -15.05 -0.62
C PRO A 129 -13.11 -13.90 -1.10
N GLU A 130 -13.97 -13.42 -0.21
CA GLU A 130 -14.80 -12.24 -0.47
C GLU A 130 -13.92 -11.02 -0.74
N ASP A 131 -14.34 -10.19 -1.70
CA ASP A 131 -13.63 -9.00 -2.16
C ASP A 131 -12.18 -9.21 -2.59
N ILE A 132 -11.74 -10.42 -2.96
CA ILE A 132 -10.35 -10.66 -3.37
C ILE A 132 -9.94 -9.83 -4.59
N GLU A 133 -10.89 -9.32 -5.38
CA GLU A 133 -10.65 -8.45 -6.53
C GLU A 133 -10.54 -6.96 -6.16
N SER A 134 -10.90 -6.61 -4.93
CA SER A 134 -11.00 -5.24 -4.47
C SER A 134 -9.72 -4.77 -3.75
N TRP A 135 -9.50 -3.47 -3.78
CA TRP A 135 -8.52 -2.83 -2.90
C TRP A 135 -8.89 -3.05 -1.42
N CYS A 136 -7.90 -3.42 -0.60
CA CYS A 136 -8.09 -3.61 0.83
C CYS A 136 -7.40 -2.50 1.62
N SER A 137 -8.18 -1.51 2.05
CA SER A 137 -7.67 -0.36 2.79
C SER A 137 -7.31 -0.68 4.24
N ARG A 138 -7.93 -1.69 4.83
CA ARG A 138 -7.78 -2.05 6.24
C ARG A 138 -8.24 -3.49 6.50
N ILE A 139 -7.66 -4.13 7.51
CA ILE A 139 -8.16 -5.38 8.11
C ILE A 139 -8.52 -5.19 9.58
N GLN A 140 -9.25 -6.13 10.16
CA GLN A 140 -9.77 -6.05 11.54
C GLN A 140 -8.68 -5.73 12.58
N SER A 141 -7.47 -6.29 12.44
CA SER A 141 -6.34 -6.07 13.36
C SER A 141 -5.71 -4.67 13.28
N GLU A 142 -6.12 -3.86 12.30
CA GLU A 142 -5.75 -2.45 12.16
C GLU A 142 -6.88 -1.50 12.63
N GLU A 143 -8.01 -2.01 13.13
CA GLU A 143 -9.09 -1.17 13.65
C GLU A 143 -8.65 -0.38 14.89
N GLY A 144 -8.91 0.93 14.88
CA GLY A 144 -8.53 1.83 15.97
C GLY A 144 -7.03 2.12 16.06
N VAL A 145 -6.22 1.62 15.11
CA VAL A 145 -4.77 1.88 15.06
C VAL A 145 -4.51 3.15 14.25
N GLU A 146 -3.68 4.03 14.81
CA GLU A 146 -3.20 5.22 14.11
C GLU A 146 -2.20 4.82 13.01
N TYR A 147 -2.45 5.30 11.78
CA TYR A 147 -1.55 5.01 10.69
C TYR A 147 -0.24 5.79 10.88
N PRO A 148 0.93 5.18 10.67
CA PRO A 148 2.17 5.73 11.20
C PRO A 148 2.80 6.84 10.34
N LEU A 149 2.18 7.21 9.20
CA LEU A 149 2.65 8.27 8.31
C LEU A 149 1.51 9.12 7.76
N ASP A 150 1.77 10.42 7.57
CA ASP A 150 0.95 11.29 6.72
C ASP A 150 1.42 11.19 5.27
N GLN A 151 0.61 10.56 4.43
CA GLN A 151 0.82 10.42 2.99
C GLN A 151 -0.14 11.28 2.16
N SER A 152 -0.77 12.29 2.77
CA SER A 152 -1.87 13.04 2.16
C SER A 152 -1.50 13.94 0.98
N ASP A 153 -0.21 14.17 0.79
CA ASP A 153 0.34 14.85 -0.39
C ASP A 153 0.80 13.91 -1.50
N GLY A 154 0.54 12.61 -1.35
CA GLY A 154 1.05 11.58 -2.26
C GLY A 154 2.50 11.18 -1.97
N GLY A 155 3.05 11.55 -0.80
CA GLY A 155 4.31 11.05 -0.27
C GLY A 155 5.52 11.18 -1.18
N SER A 156 5.50 12.16 -2.10
CA SER A 156 6.66 12.52 -2.91
C SER A 156 7.67 13.26 -2.05
N ASP A 157 8.90 12.76 -2.03
CA ASP A 157 10.05 13.36 -1.36
C ASP A 157 10.90 14.24 -2.31
N ASP A 158 10.32 14.65 -3.43
CA ASP A 158 10.99 15.45 -4.45
C ASP A 158 10.89 16.95 -4.17
N THR A 159 11.93 17.71 -4.52
CA THR A 159 11.82 19.17 -4.56
C THR A 159 10.86 19.59 -5.69
N PRO A 160 10.11 20.71 -5.56
CA PRO A 160 9.24 21.20 -6.62
C PRO A 160 9.95 21.36 -7.98
N GLU A 161 11.21 21.80 -7.98
CA GLU A 161 12.03 21.93 -9.19
C GLU A 161 12.30 20.58 -9.84
N ALA A 162 12.79 19.59 -9.06
CA ALA A 162 13.02 18.23 -9.55
C ALA A 162 11.74 17.59 -10.10
N GLN A 163 10.60 17.81 -9.44
CA GLN A 163 9.31 17.32 -9.91
C GLN A 163 8.89 17.97 -11.24
N ALA A 164 9.12 19.28 -11.40
CA ALA A 164 8.82 19.99 -12.64
C ALA A 164 9.70 19.48 -13.81
N ASP A 165 11.00 19.32 -13.57
CA ASP A 165 11.94 18.78 -14.55
C ASP A 165 11.61 17.34 -14.93
N TRP A 166 11.27 16.51 -13.93
CA TRP A 166 10.85 15.14 -14.16
C TRP A 166 9.57 15.06 -14.97
N ASN A 167 8.56 15.88 -14.64
CA ASN A 167 7.31 15.97 -15.41
C ASN A 167 7.56 16.37 -16.87
N ALA A 168 8.50 17.29 -17.13
CA ALA A 168 8.90 17.65 -18.48
C ALA A 168 9.56 16.48 -19.21
N LYS A 169 10.44 15.73 -18.52
CA LYS A 169 11.11 14.53 -19.07
C LYS A 169 10.11 13.42 -19.40
N LEU A 170 9.15 13.15 -18.51
CA LEU A 170 8.08 12.18 -18.74
C LEU A 170 7.23 12.55 -19.97
N LYS A 171 6.84 13.82 -20.10
CA LYS A 171 6.10 14.31 -21.29
C LYS A 171 6.91 14.13 -22.56
N ALA A 172 8.22 14.44 -22.54
CA ALA A 172 9.10 14.23 -23.69
C ALA A 172 9.24 12.74 -24.08
N MET A 173 9.11 11.84 -23.11
CA MET A 173 9.05 10.38 -23.32
C MET A 173 7.66 9.86 -23.75
N GLY A 174 6.65 10.74 -23.86
CA GLY A 174 5.27 10.33 -24.15
C GLY A 174 4.58 9.63 -22.97
N ARG A 175 5.09 9.79 -21.74
CA ARG A 175 4.52 9.19 -20.53
C ARG A 175 3.52 10.13 -19.85
N LYS A 176 2.52 9.56 -19.17
CA LYS A 176 1.57 10.30 -18.34
C LYS A 176 2.22 10.63 -17.00
N THR A 177 2.30 11.92 -16.63
CA THR A 177 3.12 12.38 -15.50
C THR A 177 2.73 11.77 -14.15
N GLY A 178 1.44 11.60 -13.87
CA GLY A 178 0.97 10.99 -12.62
C GLY A 178 0.99 9.46 -12.59
N SER A 179 1.17 8.81 -13.74
CA SER A 179 1.20 7.35 -13.85
C SER A 179 2.05 6.93 -15.05
N PRO A 180 3.39 7.13 -14.98
CA PRO A 180 4.24 6.97 -16.16
C PRO A 180 4.60 5.53 -16.48
N TRP A 181 4.36 4.59 -15.55
CA TRP A 181 4.66 3.17 -15.72
C TRP A 181 3.89 2.56 -16.90
N GLN A 182 4.53 1.60 -17.56
CA GLN A 182 3.93 0.79 -18.63
C GLN A 182 4.27 -0.69 -18.53
N ALA A 183 5.31 -1.05 -17.76
CA ALA A 183 5.75 -2.42 -17.55
C ALA A 183 6.42 -2.55 -16.16
N GLU A 184 6.77 -3.78 -15.78
CA GLU A 184 7.77 -4.06 -14.76
C GLU A 184 9.15 -3.53 -15.22
N SER A 185 9.98 -3.14 -14.26
CA SER A 185 11.36 -2.74 -14.49
C SER A 185 12.17 -3.85 -15.17
N ASP A 186 12.99 -3.48 -16.16
CA ASP A 186 13.92 -4.40 -16.83
C ASP A 186 15.04 -4.92 -15.90
N LEU A 187 15.14 -4.37 -14.69
CA LEU A 187 16.02 -4.86 -13.63
C LEU A 187 15.56 -6.20 -13.07
N ILE A 188 14.27 -6.51 -13.16
CA ILE A 188 13.70 -7.77 -12.67
C ILE A 188 13.44 -8.68 -13.86
N LYS A 189 14.13 -9.83 -13.88
CA LYS A 189 13.96 -10.81 -14.96
C LYS A 189 12.69 -11.62 -14.74
N ILE A 190 11.76 -11.51 -15.68
CA ILE A 190 10.64 -12.42 -15.85
C ILE A 190 11.10 -13.63 -16.68
N ASP A 191 10.89 -14.83 -16.16
CA ASP A 191 11.15 -16.10 -16.83
C ASP A 191 9.90 -16.60 -17.54
N GLU A 192 9.87 -16.47 -18.87
CA GLU A 192 8.73 -16.85 -19.71
C GLU A 192 8.30 -18.32 -19.55
N ASP A 193 9.23 -19.21 -19.20
CA ASP A 193 8.98 -20.64 -19.15
C ASP A 193 8.24 -21.07 -17.88
N CYS A 194 8.38 -20.32 -16.76
CA CYS A 194 7.90 -20.78 -15.46
C CYS A 194 7.19 -19.74 -14.58
N ASP A 195 7.39 -18.44 -14.82
CA ASP A 195 6.77 -17.41 -13.99
C ASP A 195 5.31 -17.13 -14.41
N PHE A 196 4.64 -16.34 -13.58
CA PHE A 196 3.30 -15.81 -13.82
C PHE A 196 3.31 -14.29 -13.84
N ILE A 197 2.41 -13.69 -14.64
CA ILE A 197 2.15 -12.25 -14.61
C ILE A 197 0.64 -12.01 -14.43
N SER A 198 0.25 -11.28 -13.38
CA SER A 198 -1.10 -10.73 -13.25
C SER A 198 -1.13 -9.65 -12.17
N ASP A 199 -1.99 -8.65 -12.32
CA ASP A 199 -2.32 -7.67 -11.29
C ASP A 199 -3.74 -7.86 -10.71
N ARG A 200 -4.40 -8.97 -11.06
CA ARG A 200 -5.77 -9.27 -10.64
C ARG A 200 -5.79 -10.24 -9.48
N GLY A 201 -6.48 -9.88 -8.41
CA GLY A 201 -6.51 -10.67 -7.18
C GLY A 201 -7.10 -12.07 -7.37
N ASN A 202 -8.15 -12.23 -8.17
CA ASN A 202 -8.73 -13.54 -8.48
C ASN A 202 -7.78 -14.45 -9.29
N GLU A 203 -7.10 -13.92 -10.30
CA GLU A 203 -6.13 -14.70 -11.09
C GLU A 203 -4.93 -15.11 -10.25
N ILE A 204 -4.40 -14.20 -9.42
CA ILE A 204 -3.35 -14.54 -8.46
C ILE A 204 -3.84 -15.61 -7.49
N TRP A 205 -5.04 -15.45 -6.92
CA TRP A 205 -5.62 -16.45 -6.01
C TRP A 205 -5.78 -17.83 -6.67
N ASN A 206 -6.21 -17.87 -7.94
CA ASN A 206 -6.29 -19.09 -8.72
C ASN A 206 -4.93 -19.78 -8.86
N ILE A 207 -3.86 -19.02 -9.14
CA ILE A 207 -2.49 -19.54 -9.17
C ILE A 207 -2.11 -20.13 -7.81
N LEU A 208 -2.39 -19.39 -6.72
CA LEU A 208 -2.08 -19.85 -5.36
C LEU A 208 -2.82 -21.17 -5.04
N ALA A 209 -4.10 -21.27 -5.40
CA ALA A 209 -4.91 -22.46 -5.17
C ALA A 209 -4.46 -23.66 -6.02
N ASP A 210 -4.24 -23.46 -7.33
CA ASP A 210 -3.80 -24.51 -8.27
C ASP A 210 -2.47 -25.14 -7.86
N ARG A 211 -1.54 -24.31 -7.37
CA ARG A 211 -0.22 -24.76 -6.94
C ARG A 211 -0.17 -25.23 -5.48
N GLY A 212 -1.28 -25.21 -4.74
CA GLY A 212 -1.29 -25.59 -3.32
C GLY A 212 -0.39 -24.70 -2.46
N ILE A 213 -0.34 -23.41 -2.78
CA ILE A 213 0.49 -22.41 -2.09
C ILE A 213 -0.25 -21.93 -0.84
N ASP A 214 0.37 -22.12 0.32
CA ASP A 214 -0.13 -21.65 1.61
C ASP A 214 0.67 -20.45 2.12
N ASN A 215 1.91 -20.31 1.66
CA ASN A 215 2.83 -19.26 2.12
C ASN A 215 3.09 -18.22 1.02
N VAL A 216 3.05 -16.94 1.38
CA VAL A 216 3.23 -15.82 0.45
C VAL A 216 4.30 -14.88 0.99
N ILE A 217 5.34 -14.67 0.21
CA ILE A 217 6.33 -13.61 0.41
C ILE A 217 5.92 -12.46 -0.51
N LEU A 218 5.60 -11.29 0.06
CA LEU A 218 5.32 -10.09 -0.70
C LEU A 218 6.53 -9.15 -0.67
N THR A 219 6.83 -8.52 -1.80
CA THR A 219 7.93 -7.57 -1.97
C THR A 219 7.55 -6.52 -3.00
N GLY A 220 8.33 -5.45 -3.14
CA GLY A 220 8.12 -4.42 -4.15
C GLY A 220 7.64 -3.10 -3.56
N VAL A 221 6.98 -2.26 -4.34
CA VAL A 221 6.73 -0.85 -3.99
C VAL A 221 5.32 -0.38 -4.38
N HIS A 222 4.69 0.60 -3.74
CA HIS A 222 5.08 1.21 -2.48
C HIS A 222 4.46 0.48 -1.27
N THR A 223 5.21 0.33 -0.17
CA THR A 223 4.85 -0.48 1.01
C THR A 223 3.51 -0.07 1.62
N ASN A 224 3.33 1.23 1.85
CA ASN A 224 2.13 1.86 2.44
C ASN A 224 0.93 1.98 1.49
N MET A 225 1.09 1.53 0.24
CA MET A 225 0.06 1.62 -0.79
C MET A 225 -0.13 0.23 -1.40
N CYS A 226 0.48 -0.04 -2.56
CA CYS A 226 0.18 -1.22 -3.37
C CYS A 226 0.48 -2.54 -2.66
N VAL A 227 1.64 -2.62 -2.00
CA VAL A 227 2.08 -3.81 -1.27
C VAL A 227 1.09 -4.17 -0.17
N LEU A 228 0.55 -3.17 0.55
CA LEU A 228 -0.46 -3.40 1.58
C LEU A 228 -1.86 -3.68 1.00
N GLY A 229 -2.30 -2.87 0.03
CA GLY A 229 -3.71 -2.71 -0.30
C GLY A 229 -4.17 -3.24 -1.65
N ARG A 230 -3.29 -3.63 -2.58
CA ARG A 230 -3.73 -4.24 -3.85
C ARG A 230 -4.57 -5.50 -3.57
N PRO A 231 -5.39 -5.94 -4.55
CA PRO A 231 -6.17 -7.18 -4.45
C PRO A 231 -5.36 -8.44 -4.06
N PHE A 232 -4.05 -8.42 -4.34
CA PHE A 232 -3.09 -9.47 -3.98
C PHE A 232 -2.11 -9.06 -2.86
N GLY A 233 -2.33 -7.90 -2.24
CA GLY A 233 -1.47 -7.31 -1.21
C GLY A 233 -1.57 -8.01 0.15
N LEU A 234 -0.72 -7.56 1.08
CA LEU A 234 -0.56 -8.18 2.41
C LEU A 234 -1.88 -8.34 3.15
N ARG A 235 -2.72 -7.30 3.14
CA ARG A 235 -4.01 -7.30 3.84
C ARG A 235 -4.96 -8.35 3.30
N GLN A 236 -5.05 -8.49 1.97
CA GLN A 236 -5.89 -9.50 1.34
C GLN A 236 -5.40 -10.90 1.65
N MET A 237 -4.08 -11.14 1.54
CA MET A 237 -3.49 -12.44 1.84
C MET A 237 -3.65 -12.84 3.30
N ALA A 238 -3.44 -11.92 4.24
CA ALA A 238 -3.64 -12.13 5.66
C ALA A 238 -5.12 -12.42 5.99
N ARG A 239 -6.04 -11.59 5.50
CA ARG A 239 -7.49 -11.75 5.69
C ARG A 239 -8.02 -13.05 5.09
N ALA A 240 -7.45 -13.49 3.97
CA ALA A 240 -7.79 -14.74 3.31
C ALA A 240 -7.10 -15.97 3.93
N GLY A 241 -6.34 -15.81 5.02
CA GLY A 241 -5.77 -16.91 5.80
C GLY A 241 -4.48 -17.52 5.23
N LYS A 242 -3.76 -16.82 4.35
CA LYS A 242 -2.41 -17.24 3.91
C LYS A 242 -1.38 -16.93 4.99
N ASN A 243 -0.32 -17.75 5.06
CA ASN A 243 0.88 -17.40 5.82
C ASN A 243 1.66 -16.36 5.03
N VAL A 244 1.38 -15.08 5.27
CA VAL A 244 2.00 -13.99 4.51
C VAL A 244 3.13 -13.33 5.30
N VAL A 245 4.20 -12.94 4.60
CA VAL A 245 5.28 -12.10 5.12
C VAL A 245 5.64 -11.00 4.13
N LEU A 246 6.05 -9.84 4.64
CA LEU A 246 6.74 -8.82 3.84
C LEU A 246 8.25 -9.08 3.85
N MET A 247 8.91 -8.97 2.69
CA MET A 247 10.36 -8.88 2.61
C MET A 247 10.80 -7.43 2.86
N ARG A 248 11.06 -7.09 4.12
CA ARG A 248 11.15 -5.70 4.62
C ARG A 248 12.30 -4.88 4.04
N ASP A 249 13.34 -5.51 3.53
CA ASP A 249 14.49 -4.83 2.93
C ASP A 249 14.42 -4.75 1.40
N MET A 250 13.38 -5.33 0.78
CA MET A 250 13.10 -5.28 -0.66
C MET A 250 11.80 -4.52 -0.95
N THR A 251 11.65 -3.37 -0.27
CA THR A 251 10.47 -2.52 -0.37
C THR A 251 10.83 -1.05 -0.19
N ASP A 252 9.90 -0.17 -0.54
CA ASP A 252 10.05 1.29 -0.46
C ASP A 252 8.69 1.93 -0.20
N THR A 253 8.64 2.98 0.62
CA THR A 253 7.39 3.62 1.01
C THR A 253 7.17 4.91 0.23
N MET A 254 5.93 5.27 -0.03
CA MET A 254 5.57 6.60 -0.51
C MET A 254 5.47 7.55 0.69
N TYR A 255 6.56 8.22 1.04
CA TYR A 255 6.63 9.11 2.19
C TYR A 255 7.45 10.37 1.92
N ASN A 256 6.83 11.52 2.19
CA ASN A 256 7.48 12.82 2.19
C ASN A 256 8.02 13.13 3.60
N PRO A 257 9.34 13.26 3.81
CA PRO A 257 9.92 13.64 5.10
C PRO A 257 9.44 14.98 5.67
N GLN A 258 8.82 15.84 4.85
CA GLN A 258 8.20 17.10 5.29
C GLN A 258 6.77 16.89 5.82
N ARG A 259 6.30 15.64 5.90
CA ARG A 259 5.02 15.27 6.49
C ARG A 259 5.26 14.51 7.78
N TRP A 260 4.28 14.58 8.68
CA TRP A 260 4.33 13.83 9.94
C TRP A 260 4.65 12.35 9.64
N PRO A 261 5.55 11.71 10.40
CA PRO A 261 6.14 12.15 11.68
C PRO A 261 7.48 12.89 11.55
N TYR A 262 7.79 13.51 10.41
CA TYR A 262 8.98 14.33 10.17
C TYR A 262 10.31 13.59 10.30
N VAL A 263 10.28 12.29 10.01
CA VAL A 263 11.47 11.46 10.01
C VAL A 263 12.05 11.37 8.60
N SER A 264 13.27 10.84 8.47
CA SER A 264 13.82 10.57 7.15
C SER A 264 12.93 9.61 6.35
N HIS A 265 13.04 9.62 5.02
CA HIS A 265 12.28 8.72 4.17
C HIS A 265 12.42 7.25 4.61
N PHE A 266 13.66 6.83 4.89
CA PHE A 266 13.97 5.48 5.35
C PHE A 266 13.38 5.15 6.73
N ALA A 267 13.34 6.12 7.65
CA ALA A 267 12.65 5.96 8.93
C ALA A 267 11.14 5.85 8.76
N GLY A 268 10.56 6.56 7.79
CA GLY A 268 9.16 6.39 7.45
C GLY A 268 8.85 4.98 6.93
N THR A 269 9.74 4.42 6.09
CA THR A 269 9.63 3.01 5.69
C THR A 269 9.70 2.07 6.88
N ASP A 270 10.61 2.28 7.84
CA ASP A 270 10.69 1.47 9.05
C ASP A 270 9.40 1.53 9.88
N LEU A 271 8.77 2.70 10.00
CA LEU A 271 7.50 2.86 10.71
C LEU A 271 6.34 2.09 10.06
N ILE A 272 6.30 2.02 8.73
CA ILE A 272 5.33 1.19 8.02
C ILE A 272 5.61 -0.29 8.21
N VAL A 273 6.89 -0.68 8.20
CA VAL A 273 7.30 -2.05 8.51
C VAL A 273 6.88 -2.43 9.94
N ASP A 274 7.08 -1.53 10.91
CA ASP A 274 6.63 -1.72 12.29
C ASP A 274 5.11 -1.89 12.39
N HIS A 275 4.34 -1.03 11.70
CA HIS A 275 2.88 -1.16 11.63
C HIS A 275 2.45 -2.51 11.06
N ILE A 276 3.11 -2.96 10.00
CA ILE A 276 2.87 -4.28 9.39
C ILE A 276 3.17 -5.39 10.41
N GLU A 277 4.30 -5.31 11.11
CA GLU A 277 4.72 -6.31 12.10
C GLU A 277 3.82 -6.40 13.33
N ARG A 278 3.15 -5.31 13.68
CA ARG A 278 2.20 -5.24 14.81
C ARG A 278 0.80 -5.72 14.41
N HIS A 279 0.35 -5.37 13.21
CA HIS A 279 -1.07 -5.42 12.89
C HIS A 279 -1.43 -6.26 11.67
N VAL A 280 -0.48 -6.60 10.79
CA VAL A 280 -0.80 -7.26 9.52
C VAL A 280 -0.16 -8.64 9.44
N CYS A 281 1.17 -8.70 9.46
CA CYS A 281 1.89 -9.96 9.33
C CYS A 281 3.37 -9.82 9.75
N PRO A 282 4.07 -10.94 10.00
CA PRO A 282 5.51 -10.92 10.21
C PRO A 282 6.29 -10.50 8.95
N THR A 283 7.59 -10.26 9.11
CA THR A 283 8.50 -9.89 8.02
C THR A 283 9.75 -10.77 7.98
N ILE A 284 10.34 -10.87 6.80
CA ILE A 284 11.66 -11.51 6.56
C ILE A 284 12.59 -10.54 5.82
N SER A 285 13.85 -10.90 5.66
CA SER A 285 14.84 -10.12 4.90
C SER A 285 15.47 -10.95 3.79
N SER A 286 15.93 -10.27 2.74
CA SER A 286 16.48 -10.87 1.51
C SER A 286 17.65 -11.81 1.78
N ASP A 287 18.52 -11.47 2.73
CA ASP A 287 19.70 -12.27 3.12
C ASP A 287 19.34 -13.67 3.63
N GLN A 288 18.12 -13.90 4.10
CA GLN A 288 17.66 -15.24 4.49
C GLN A 288 17.51 -16.17 3.26
N LEU A 289 17.27 -15.59 2.08
CA LEU A 289 17.23 -16.34 0.82
C LEU A 289 18.61 -16.34 0.15
N ILE A 290 19.24 -15.19 -0.04
CA ILE A 290 20.44 -15.05 -0.89
C ILE A 290 21.75 -14.91 -0.11
N GLY A 291 21.71 -14.97 1.22
CA GLY A 291 22.87 -14.78 2.08
C GLY A 291 23.38 -13.34 2.11
N GLY A 292 24.49 -13.14 2.81
CA GLY A 292 25.10 -11.81 2.98
C GLY A 292 24.43 -11.02 4.10
N GLU A 293 24.18 -9.74 3.84
CA GLU A 293 23.54 -8.82 4.79
C GLU A 293 22.20 -8.32 4.20
N PRO A 294 21.25 -7.91 5.06
CA PRO A 294 20.04 -7.22 4.60
C PRO A 294 20.39 -6.01 3.72
N PHE A 295 19.61 -5.81 2.67
CA PHE A 295 19.78 -4.66 1.78
C PHE A 295 19.60 -3.36 2.54
N ARG A 296 20.35 -2.34 2.11
CA ARG A 296 20.27 -1.00 2.64
C ARG A 296 20.56 0.00 1.53
N PHE A 297 19.66 0.98 1.38
CA PHE A 297 19.89 2.10 0.50
C PHE A 297 21.15 2.87 0.90
N ALA A 298 21.97 3.26 -0.08
CA ALA A 298 23.18 4.04 0.11
C ALA A 298 22.90 5.41 0.75
N GLY A 299 21.70 5.96 0.49
CA GLY A 299 21.22 7.18 1.13
C GLY A 299 20.88 7.03 2.62
N ASP A 300 20.67 5.80 3.11
CA ASP A 300 20.39 5.56 4.52
C ASP A 300 21.67 5.52 5.35
N THR A 301 22.01 6.66 5.94
CA THR A 301 23.22 6.85 6.75
C THR A 301 23.00 6.66 8.25
N ARG A 302 21.78 6.29 8.68
CA ARG A 302 21.45 6.12 10.11
C ARG A 302 22.34 5.04 10.75
N PRO A 303 22.62 5.09 12.06
CA PRO A 303 23.23 3.95 12.76
C PRO A 303 22.30 2.73 12.67
N ARG A 304 22.85 1.51 12.65
CA ARG A 304 22.06 0.26 12.79
C ARG A 304 21.54 0.15 14.24
N VAL A 305 20.57 0.99 14.63
CA VAL A 305 19.90 0.98 15.95
C VAL A 305 18.45 1.45 15.77
N ALA A 306 17.51 0.86 16.52
CA ALA A 306 16.07 1.12 16.48
C ALA A 306 15.69 2.60 16.78
N PRO A 307 14.59 3.12 16.21
CA PRO A 307 14.17 4.51 16.39
C PRO A 307 13.59 4.76 17.80
N ASP A 308 13.78 5.96 18.32
CA ASP A 308 13.18 6.45 19.57
C ASP A 308 12.47 7.79 19.31
N GLU A 309 11.36 8.02 20.02
CA GLU A 309 10.33 9.05 19.80
C GLU A 309 10.71 10.44 20.35
N ALA A 310 10.49 11.52 19.58
CA ALA A 310 10.15 12.87 20.10
C ALA A 310 10.01 13.93 18.99
N GLU A 311 8.79 14.37 18.60
CA GLU A 311 8.62 15.67 17.89
C GLU A 311 7.17 16.25 17.75
N ASN A 312 6.30 16.19 18.76
CA ASN A 312 4.89 16.62 18.59
C ASN A 312 4.54 18.11 18.84
N ALA A 313 5.48 19.00 19.20
CA ALA A 313 5.12 20.37 19.63
C ALA A 313 5.09 21.45 18.53
N VAL A 314 5.64 21.19 17.33
CA VAL A 314 5.77 22.18 16.22
C VAL A 314 4.69 22.03 15.11
N ALA A 315 3.85 20.99 15.21
CA ALA A 315 3.04 20.46 14.10
C ALA A 315 1.90 21.40 13.60
N TYR A 316 1.12 22.01 14.49
CA TYR A 316 -0.13 22.71 14.11
C TYR A 316 0.05 24.00 13.28
N ARG A 317 1.22 24.65 13.29
CA ARG A 317 1.50 25.85 12.48
C ARG A 317 2.14 25.52 11.13
N THR A 318 2.84 24.39 11.06
CA THR A 318 3.70 24.06 9.93
C THR A 318 3.10 22.99 9.03
N HIS A 319 2.14 22.17 9.52
CA HIS A 319 1.54 21.07 8.75
C HIS A 319 0.12 20.71 9.27
N TRP A 320 -0.54 19.77 8.60
CA TRP A 320 -1.81 19.19 9.07
C TRP A 320 -1.54 18.14 10.14
N ALA A 321 -2.21 18.23 11.28
CA ALA A 321 -2.06 17.33 12.41
C ALA A 321 -3.42 16.81 12.86
N PRO A 322 -3.53 15.61 13.44
CA PRO A 322 -4.82 15.09 13.87
C PRO A 322 -5.43 15.94 15.00
N LEU A 323 -6.75 16.09 14.96
CA LEU A 323 -7.57 16.69 16.00
C LEU A 323 -8.96 16.07 15.97
N ASP A 324 -9.51 15.75 17.13
CA ASP A 324 -10.87 15.22 17.24
C ASP A 324 -11.91 16.34 17.12
N VAL A 325 -13.02 16.02 16.46
CA VAL A 325 -14.21 16.87 16.29
C VAL A 325 -15.43 16.09 16.81
N PRO A 326 -16.25 16.65 17.71
CA PRO A 326 -16.16 18.00 18.25
C PRO A 326 -14.97 18.17 19.20
N GLY A 327 -14.31 19.33 19.12
CA GLY A 327 -13.14 19.64 19.94
C GLY A 327 -12.74 21.11 19.81
N SER A 328 -12.13 21.66 20.87
CA SER A 328 -11.65 23.03 20.87
C SER A 328 -10.16 23.12 20.60
N TRP A 329 -9.69 24.27 20.11
CA TRP A 329 -8.26 24.53 20.00
C TRP A 329 -7.52 24.51 21.36
N ALA A 330 -8.24 24.62 22.47
CA ALA A 330 -7.66 24.53 23.81
C ALA A 330 -7.26 23.08 24.19
N ASP A 331 -7.92 22.09 23.58
CA ASP A 331 -7.71 20.66 23.80
C ASP A 331 -6.53 20.11 22.96
N ALA A 332 -6.14 20.81 21.89
CA ALA A 332 -5.03 20.48 20.99
C ALA A 332 -3.61 20.83 21.51
N ALA A 333 -3.51 21.48 22.68
CA ALA A 333 -2.28 21.80 23.46
C ALA A 333 -1.12 22.61 22.79
N ALA A 334 -1.01 23.90 23.16
CA ALA A 334 0.20 24.62 23.60
C ALA A 334 -0.18 26.08 23.96
N ASP A 335 0.46 26.70 24.95
CA ASP A 335 0.16 28.07 25.43
C ASP A 335 0.19 29.14 24.31
N GLU A 336 0.83 28.87 23.16
CA GLU A 336 0.89 29.78 22.01
C GLU A 336 -0.27 29.65 21.01
N VAL A 337 -1.00 28.52 20.95
CA VAL A 337 -2.25 28.42 20.16
C VAL A 337 -3.35 29.28 20.81
N ARG A 338 -3.29 29.41 22.14
CA ARG A 338 -4.22 30.20 22.96
C ARG A 338 -4.09 31.71 22.78
N THR A 339 -2.94 32.19 22.29
CA THR A 339 -2.62 33.63 22.33
C THR A 339 -2.72 34.35 20.98
N ASN A 340 -2.71 33.65 19.82
CA ASN A 340 -2.82 34.31 18.51
C ASN A 340 -3.17 33.40 17.31
N PRO A 341 -4.44 32.97 17.10
CA PRO A 341 -4.84 32.26 15.88
C PRO A 341 -5.44 33.22 14.83
N ALA A 342 -4.93 33.18 13.59
CA ALA A 342 -5.48 33.96 12.47
C ALA A 342 -6.71 33.27 11.82
N ALA A 343 -6.60 31.96 11.57
CA ALA A 343 -7.69 31.06 11.20
C ALA A 343 -7.23 29.60 11.37
N GLY A 344 -8.17 28.66 11.54
CA GLY A 344 -7.91 27.23 11.55
C GLY A 344 -8.62 26.51 10.42
N TRP A 345 -7.98 25.50 9.87
CA TRP A 345 -8.46 24.67 8.78
C TRP A 345 -8.63 23.25 9.29
N TYR A 346 -9.75 22.65 8.92
CA TYR A 346 -10.15 21.30 9.24
C TYR A 346 -10.39 20.56 7.94
N ARG A 347 -9.96 19.31 7.84
CA ARG A 347 -10.35 18.45 6.72
C ARG A 347 -10.58 17.02 7.16
N CYS A 348 -11.54 16.38 6.51
CA CYS A 348 -11.82 14.96 6.60
C CYS A 348 -12.17 14.44 5.21
N ALA A 349 -12.48 13.16 5.12
CA ALA A 349 -12.96 12.54 3.90
C ALA A 349 -14.26 11.77 4.16
N VAL A 350 -15.14 11.71 3.17
CA VAL A 350 -16.45 11.07 3.28
C VAL A 350 -16.68 10.18 2.08
N ARG A 351 -17.03 8.90 2.29
CA ARG A 351 -17.54 8.06 1.22
C ARG A 351 -19.03 8.35 1.03
N VAL A 352 -19.42 8.68 -0.19
CA VAL A 352 -20.82 9.00 -0.51
C VAL A 352 -21.37 7.95 -1.48
N PRO A 353 -22.33 7.10 -1.08
CA PRO A 353 -22.97 6.15 -1.98
C PRO A 353 -23.66 6.87 -3.13
N ASP A 354 -23.57 6.33 -4.35
CA ASP A 354 -24.27 6.88 -5.54
C ASP A 354 -25.78 7.01 -5.30
N SER A 355 -26.34 6.07 -4.54
CA SER A 355 -27.75 6.08 -4.14
C SER A 355 -28.18 7.35 -3.42
N TRP A 356 -27.31 8.00 -2.64
CA TRP A 356 -27.62 9.23 -1.93
C TRP A 356 -27.72 10.42 -2.91
N LEU A 357 -26.78 10.52 -3.84
CA LEU A 357 -26.66 11.64 -4.81
C LEU A 357 -27.81 11.69 -5.82
N SER A 358 -28.47 10.57 -6.06
CA SER A 358 -29.63 10.48 -6.94
C SER A 358 -30.90 11.13 -6.36
N ALA A 359 -30.94 11.41 -5.05
CA ALA A 359 -32.16 11.80 -4.33
C ALA A 359 -32.31 13.33 -4.10
N SER A 360 -31.21 14.07 -3.88
CA SER A 360 -31.21 15.51 -3.58
C SER A 360 -29.80 16.10 -3.66
N ALA A 361 -29.67 17.43 -3.64
CA ALA A 361 -28.35 18.07 -3.61
C ALA A 361 -27.65 17.82 -2.25
N PRO A 362 -26.32 17.54 -2.23
CA PRO A 362 -25.59 17.36 -1.00
C PRO A 362 -25.39 18.69 -0.26
N ALA A 363 -25.36 18.63 1.07
CA ALA A 363 -25.14 19.78 1.93
C ALA A 363 -24.32 19.40 3.17
N LEU A 364 -23.67 20.39 3.77
CA LEU A 364 -22.99 20.27 5.05
C LEU A 364 -23.61 21.24 6.04
N ASP A 365 -24.20 20.69 7.11
CA ASP A 365 -24.66 21.46 8.25
C ASP A 365 -23.52 21.51 9.26
N CYS A 366 -22.88 22.68 9.39
CA CYS A 366 -21.84 22.91 10.41
C CYS A 366 -22.43 23.28 11.77
N LEU A 367 -23.76 23.18 11.92
CA LEU A 367 -24.58 23.48 13.08
C LEU A 367 -24.24 24.86 13.63
N ALA A 368 -24.90 25.92 13.15
CA ALA A 368 -24.85 27.31 13.64
C ALA A 368 -23.55 27.71 14.38
N ASP A 369 -22.41 27.38 13.80
CA ASP A 369 -21.09 27.71 14.33
C ASP A 369 -20.66 29.00 13.65
N ASP A 370 -20.93 30.13 14.32
CA ASP A 370 -20.65 31.48 13.81
C ASP A 370 -19.16 31.70 13.50
N ALA A 371 -18.28 30.74 13.83
CA ALA A 371 -16.87 30.77 13.48
C ALA A 371 -16.56 30.18 12.11
N VAL A 372 -17.46 29.45 11.44
CA VAL A 372 -17.18 28.87 10.11
C VAL A 372 -17.16 29.97 9.05
N THR A 373 -16.06 30.03 8.31
CA THR A 373 -15.79 31.06 7.29
C THR A 373 -15.74 30.52 5.87
N GLY A 374 -15.71 29.20 5.70
CA GLY A 374 -15.75 28.57 4.38
C GLY A 374 -15.79 27.05 4.44
N VAL A 375 -16.41 26.45 3.42
CA VAL A 375 -16.54 25.00 3.24
C VAL A 375 -16.21 24.64 1.79
N TRP A 376 -15.49 23.54 1.59
CA TRP A 376 -15.16 23.00 0.27
C TRP A 376 -15.35 21.49 0.22
N CYS A 377 -15.74 20.98 -0.96
CA CYS A 377 -15.74 19.56 -1.28
C CYS A 377 -14.82 19.31 -2.48
N ASN A 378 -13.82 18.44 -2.34
CA ASN A 378 -12.82 18.15 -3.38
C ASN A 378 -12.19 19.42 -4.00
N GLY A 379 -11.99 20.47 -3.19
CA GLY A 379 -11.45 21.77 -3.62
C GLY A 379 -12.46 22.73 -4.26
N VAL A 380 -13.71 22.31 -4.47
CA VAL A 380 -14.80 23.15 -4.99
C VAL A 380 -15.52 23.83 -3.82
N PRO A 381 -15.71 25.17 -3.83
CA PRO A 381 -16.37 25.88 -2.75
C PRO A 381 -17.86 25.55 -2.64
N ALA A 382 -18.34 25.40 -1.41
CA ALA A 382 -19.76 25.30 -1.08
C ALA A 382 -20.38 26.69 -0.87
N GLU A 383 -21.66 26.84 -1.19
CA GLU A 383 -22.40 28.10 -1.03
C GLU A 383 -23.07 28.14 0.34
N SER A 384 -22.86 29.21 1.12
CA SER A 384 -23.52 29.34 2.42
C SER A 384 -25.02 29.62 2.24
N LEU A 385 -25.85 28.82 2.90
CA LEU A 385 -27.31 28.97 2.95
C LEU A 385 -27.77 29.79 4.17
N GLY A 386 -26.84 30.17 5.05
CA GLY A 386 -27.11 30.81 6.34
C GLY A 386 -27.24 29.80 7.50
N ASN A 387 -27.21 30.30 8.75
CA ASN A 387 -27.35 29.50 9.97
C ASN A 387 -26.36 28.31 10.13
N GLY A 388 -25.23 28.34 9.43
CA GLY A 388 -24.22 27.27 9.46
C GLY A 388 -24.39 26.21 8.37
N ASP A 389 -25.39 26.33 7.50
CA ASP A 389 -25.64 25.40 6.39
C ASP A 389 -24.88 25.81 5.13
N TYR A 390 -24.33 24.82 4.41
CA TYR A 390 -23.60 24.99 3.16
C TYR A 390 -24.08 24.02 2.09
N ALA A 391 -24.48 24.53 0.92
CA ALA A 391 -24.81 23.73 -0.25
C ALA A 391 -23.54 23.29 -0.97
N ILE A 392 -23.34 21.97 -1.10
CA ILE A 392 -22.21 21.39 -1.84
C ILE A 392 -22.63 21.20 -3.30
N PRO A 393 -21.84 21.67 -4.29
CA PRO A 393 -22.11 21.38 -5.69
C PRO A 393 -22.12 19.88 -5.97
N SER A 394 -23.20 19.36 -6.56
CA SER A 394 -23.33 17.92 -6.81
C SER A 394 -22.23 17.34 -7.70
N ASP A 395 -21.70 18.14 -8.64
CA ASP A 395 -20.59 17.76 -9.52
C ASP A 395 -19.21 17.74 -8.82
N ALA A 396 -19.13 18.30 -7.60
CA ALA A 396 -17.95 18.22 -6.76
C ALA A 396 -17.87 16.88 -6.00
N VAL A 397 -18.94 16.09 -5.93
CA VAL A 397 -18.99 14.81 -5.22
C VAL A 397 -18.84 13.65 -6.21
N LEU A 398 -17.91 12.75 -5.92
CA LEU A 398 -17.67 11.53 -6.67
C LEU A 398 -18.51 10.39 -6.06
N PRO A 399 -19.39 9.75 -6.85
CA PRO A 399 -20.25 8.66 -6.38
C PRO A 399 -19.44 7.40 -6.04
N ASP A 400 -19.83 6.70 -4.98
CA ASP A 400 -19.21 5.48 -4.42
C ASP A 400 -17.71 5.61 -4.07
N GLU A 401 -17.21 6.84 -4.06
CA GLU A 401 -15.81 7.19 -3.88
C GLU A 401 -15.61 8.02 -2.60
N VAL A 402 -14.34 8.13 -2.18
CA VAL A 402 -13.94 8.96 -1.04
C VAL A 402 -13.78 10.41 -1.49
N ASN A 403 -14.47 11.33 -0.82
CA ASN A 403 -14.54 12.77 -1.12
C ASN A 403 -13.93 13.59 0.01
N LEU A 404 -13.07 14.56 -0.30
CA LEU A 404 -12.51 15.47 0.70
C LEU A 404 -13.53 16.53 1.12
N VAL A 405 -13.75 16.72 2.41
CA VAL A 405 -14.49 17.85 2.99
C VAL A 405 -13.51 18.72 3.77
N VAL A 406 -13.50 20.02 3.49
CA VAL A 406 -12.65 21.01 4.16
C VAL A 406 -13.50 22.11 4.77
N VAL A 407 -13.23 22.47 6.01
CA VAL A 407 -13.90 23.54 6.76
C VAL A 407 -12.85 24.51 7.29
N ARG A 408 -13.05 25.81 7.08
CA ARG A 408 -12.21 26.87 7.66
C ARG A 408 -12.99 27.59 8.76
N VAL A 409 -12.37 27.79 9.92
CA VAL A 409 -12.97 28.48 11.06
C VAL A 409 -12.09 29.63 11.56
N ALA A 410 -12.72 30.72 11.98
CA ALA A 410 -12.06 31.93 12.46
C ALA A 410 -11.66 31.85 13.95
N SER A 411 -12.38 31.09 14.78
CA SER A 411 -12.08 30.96 16.21
C SER A 411 -12.72 29.72 16.83
N GLN A 412 -12.32 29.35 18.06
CA GLN A 412 -12.97 28.38 18.95
C GLN A 412 -12.99 26.89 18.51
N GLY A 413 -12.60 26.59 17.27
CA GLY A 413 -12.58 25.24 16.73
C GLY A 413 -13.97 24.70 16.38
N LEU A 414 -14.06 23.47 15.87
CA LEU A 414 -15.35 22.83 15.58
C LEU A 414 -15.91 22.21 16.86
N THR A 415 -16.69 22.99 17.60
CA THR A 415 -17.25 22.56 18.89
C THR A 415 -18.45 21.62 18.75
N ARG A 416 -18.94 21.44 17.53
CA ARG A 416 -19.95 20.45 17.13
C ARG A 416 -19.47 19.71 15.89
N ALA A 417 -19.88 18.45 15.74
CA ALA A 417 -19.59 17.68 14.54
C ALA A 417 -20.45 18.19 13.37
N PRO A 418 -19.86 18.54 12.22
CA PRO A 418 -20.63 18.80 11.02
C PRO A 418 -21.42 17.56 10.59
N VAL A 419 -22.58 17.76 9.98
CA VAL A 419 -23.41 16.69 9.44
C VAL A 419 -23.45 16.81 7.93
N PHE A 420 -22.94 15.79 7.24
CA PHE A 420 -23.11 15.66 5.80
C PHE A 420 -24.52 15.14 5.51
N SER A 421 -25.25 15.78 4.62
CA SER A 421 -26.62 15.41 4.29
C SER A 421 -26.86 15.36 2.79
N CYS A 422 -27.76 14.46 2.38
CA CYS A 422 -28.21 14.34 0.99
C CYS A 422 -29.65 13.83 1.00
N GLY A 423 -30.62 14.75 0.91
CA GLY A 423 -32.03 14.42 1.09
C GLY A 423 -32.34 13.99 2.52
N ASP A 424 -32.93 12.80 2.69
CA ASP A 424 -33.24 12.22 4.00
C ASP A 424 -32.04 11.49 4.64
N HIS A 425 -30.93 11.36 3.92
CA HIS A 425 -29.71 10.72 4.43
C HIS A 425 -28.82 11.73 5.16
N GLN A 426 -28.28 11.31 6.30
CA GLN A 426 -27.39 12.11 7.13
C GLN A 426 -26.24 11.25 7.65
N LEU A 427 -25.05 11.82 7.70
CA LEU A 427 -23.85 11.24 8.29
C LEU A 427 -23.19 12.28 9.18
N GLU A 428 -23.18 12.01 10.48
CA GLU A 428 -22.47 12.84 11.45
C GLU A 428 -20.96 12.61 11.33
N LEU A 429 -20.20 13.68 11.13
CA LEU A 429 -18.75 13.62 10.92
C LEU A 429 -17.99 13.77 12.26
N SER A 430 -18.47 13.10 13.31
CA SER A 430 -17.85 13.11 14.64
C SER A 430 -16.71 12.08 14.71
N GLY A 431 -15.50 12.53 15.01
CA GLY A 431 -14.32 11.69 15.06
C GLY A 431 -13.08 12.47 14.68
N ARG A 432 -12.10 11.77 14.11
CA ARG A 432 -10.80 12.37 13.82
C ARG A 432 -10.82 13.16 12.52
N TRP A 433 -10.27 14.36 12.59
CA TRP A 433 -10.04 15.25 11.46
C TRP A 433 -8.56 15.62 11.41
N GLN A 434 -8.13 16.16 10.28
CA GLN A 434 -6.85 16.85 10.18
C GLN A 434 -7.06 18.35 10.39
N PHE A 435 -6.22 18.96 11.23
CA PHE A 435 -6.29 20.34 11.65
C PHE A 435 -4.97 21.08 11.42
N ARG A 436 -5.05 22.35 11.02
CA ARG A 436 -3.90 23.25 10.87
C ARG A 436 -4.29 24.70 11.13
N VAL A 437 -3.36 25.51 11.63
CA VAL A 437 -3.52 26.97 11.80
C VAL A 437 -2.76 27.73 10.71
N GLY A 438 -3.41 28.73 10.09
CA GLY A 438 -2.83 29.63 9.08
C GLY A 438 -3.84 30.08 8.03
N ASP A 439 -3.38 30.74 6.97
CA ASP A 439 -4.24 31.43 5.98
C ASP A 439 -3.96 31.05 4.51
N ASP A 440 -3.28 29.93 4.25
CA ASP A 440 -2.96 29.50 2.89
C ASP A 440 -4.16 28.81 2.22
N GLU A 441 -4.68 29.41 1.15
CA GLU A 441 -5.86 28.93 0.44
C GLU A 441 -5.64 27.59 -0.31
N SER A 442 -4.40 27.17 -0.54
CA SER A 442 -4.12 25.87 -1.16
C SER A 442 -4.66 24.70 -0.33
N TRP A 443 -4.89 24.91 0.96
CA TRP A 443 -5.38 23.96 1.93
C TRP A 443 -6.85 23.57 1.77
N ARG A 444 -7.57 24.22 0.85
CA ARG A 444 -8.92 23.81 0.43
C ARG A 444 -8.95 22.46 -0.31
N ASN A 445 -7.78 21.90 -0.67
CA ASN A 445 -7.69 20.63 -1.40
C ASN A 445 -6.45 19.79 -0.98
N ILE A 446 -6.32 18.59 -1.54
CA ILE A 446 -5.14 17.72 -1.45
C ILE A 446 -4.52 17.46 -2.85
N PRO A 447 -3.20 17.19 -2.95
CA PRO A 447 -2.52 16.97 -4.24
C PRO A 447 -2.97 15.77 -5.07
N LEU A 448 -3.45 14.70 -4.41
CA LEU A 448 -4.05 13.53 -5.05
C LEU A 448 -5.53 13.44 -4.70
N PRO A 449 -6.40 12.87 -5.58
CA PRO A 449 -7.79 12.57 -5.21
C PRO A 449 -7.89 11.84 -3.86
N ALA A 450 -8.91 12.14 -3.06
CA ALA A 450 -9.02 11.62 -1.69
C ALA A 450 -9.04 10.09 -1.58
N ARG A 451 -9.56 9.38 -2.59
CA ARG A 451 -9.45 7.92 -2.68
C ARG A 451 -8.01 7.38 -2.71
N PHE A 452 -7.03 8.23 -3.02
CA PHE A 452 -5.60 7.89 -3.03
C PHE A 452 -4.80 8.59 -1.91
N GLY A 453 -5.25 9.79 -1.50
CA GLY A 453 -4.50 10.65 -0.58
C GLY A 453 -5.10 10.80 0.82
N ALA A 454 -6.36 10.46 1.07
CA ALA A 454 -6.90 10.58 2.42
C ALA A 454 -6.34 9.48 3.33
N SER A 455 -5.88 9.87 4.52
CA SER A 455 -5.58 8.90 5.57
C SER A 455 -6.87 8.24 6.04
N THR A 456 -6.82 6.94 6.33
CA THR A 456 -8.01 6.15 6.69
C THR A 456 -8.63 6.52 8.03
N ASP A 457 -7.90 7.24 8.88
CA ASP A 457 -8.39 7.71 10.19
C ASP A 457 -9.26 8.97 10.10
N ILE A 458 -9.31 9.63 8.94
CA ILE A 458 -10.19 10.79 8.69
C ILE A 458 -11.32 10.49 7.70
N VAL A 459 -11.53 9.22 7.33
CA VAL A 459 -12.59 8.80 6.40
C VAL A 459 -13.84 8.40 7.18
N PHE A 460 -14.97 9.05 6.87
CA PHE A 460 -16.30 8.73 7.37
C PHE A 460 -17.10 7.99 6.31
N GLU A 461 -17.81 6.94 6.70
CA GLU A 461 -18.63 6.12 5.80
C GLU A 461 -20.02 5.89 6.43
N PRO A 462 -21.11 5.81 5.63
CA PRO A 462 -22.48 5.60 6.12
C PRO A 462 -22.81 4.25 6.76
#